data_AF-A0A820G7Q6-F1
#
_entry.id   AF-A0A820G7Q6-F1
#
_cell.length_a   1.000
_cell.length_b   1.000
_cell.length_c   1.000
_cell.angle_alpha   90.00
_cell.angle_beta   90.00
_cell.angle_gamma   90.00
#
_symmetry.space_group_name_H-M   'P 1'
#
loop_
_entity.id
_entity.type
_entity.pdbx_description
1 polymer ?
#
loop_
_entity_poly.entity_id
_entity_poly.type
_entity_poly.pdbx_seq_one_letter_code
_entity_poly.pdbx_strand_id
1 'polypeptide(L)'
;MKDVISALTNNTLVNDSDIDEIFQFEKSLAQNFYTTVQQRETPVYRLTFGSLFNFMNTSRIYLFGNVTLVHEDIINVNDLGVLRNISILFDQNRPRTIQNYLIWRFVLNQIDHMPKRFRMMKQEFIKIFSGTAVETSRPVKCATYITDNMGMVVSRLYIKKKFDENARQESIETVKNIHNVLSEMINGSKWMNLLSKTVAIEKAQWIHERIGYADELNGDNMTDFEQQYAEYKFNSSYIQNILRMLQLNAKKNLLKLHKSVDRKNWDDTFPTTVNAYYRPSFNDITLTAAILQTPFFRKDAPKYLNYG
;
A
#
# COMPACT_ATOMS: atom_id res chain seq x y z
N MET A 1 14.69 17.10 -12.05
CA MET A 1 14.83 16.19 -13.21
C MET A 1 16.14 16.46 -13.95
N LYS A 2 16.35 17.68 -14.49
CA LYS A 2 17.56 18.06 -15.25
C LYS A 2 18.86 17.65 -14.53
N ASP A 3 19.04 18.10 -13.29
CA ASP A 3 20.26 17.82 -12.50
C ASP A 3 20.53 16.32 -12.33
N VAL A 4 19.48 15.53 -12.11
CA VAL A 4 19.58 14.08 -11.95
C VAL A 4 20.02 13.44 -13.26
N ILE A 5 19.42 13.83 -14.38
CA ILE A 5 19.78 13.28 -15.70
C ILE A 5 21.21 13.66 -16.06
N SER A 6 21.62 14.93 -15.88
CA SER A 6 22.99 15.38 -16.12
C SER A 6 24.01 14.57 -15.31
N ALA A 7 23.69 14.29 -14.05
CA ALA A 7 24.56 13.52 -13.16
C ALA A 7 24.59 12.01 -13.46
N LEU A 8 23.57 11.47 -14.14
CA LEU A 8 23.53 10.07 -14.59
C LEU A 8 24.29 9.87 -15.90
N THR A 9 24.18 10.83 -16.82
CA THR A 9 24.77 10.73 -18.17
C THR A 9 26.18 11.30 -18.27
N ASN A 10 26.65 11.98 -17.22
CA ASN A 10 27.84 12.84 -17.26
C ASN A 10 27.80 13.84 -18.43
N ASN A 11 26.61 14.27 -18.84
CA ASN A 11 26.40 15.19 -19.94
C ASN A 11 25.64 16.43 -19.44
N THR A 12 26.26 17.60 -19.60
CA THR A 12 25.66 18.90 -19.25
C THR A 12 24.62 19.37 -20.27
N LEU A 13 24.62 18.80 -21.48
CA LEU A 13 23.66 19.08 -22.54
C LEU A 13 22.48 18.11 -22.45
N VAL A 14 21.74 18.17 -21.34
CA VAL A 14 20.42 17.54 -21.31
C VAL A 14 19.50 18.40 -22.19
N ASN A 15 18.86 17.78 -23.17
CA ASN A 15 17.98 18.48 -24.09
C ASN A 15 16.75 18.99 -23.32
N ASP A 16 16.67 20.30 -23.13
CA ASP A 16 15.55 20.96 -22.43
C ASP A 16 14.20 20.63 -23.06
N SER A 17 14.16 20.45 -24.38
CA SER A 17 12.96 20.01 -25.09
C SER A 17 12.48 18.63 -24.64
N ASP A 18 13.39 17.67 -24.41
CA ASP A 18 13.00 16.33 -23.97
C ASP A 18 12.41 16.39 -22.53
N ILE A 19 12.93 17.26 -21.66
CA ILE A 19 12.42 17.47 -20.29
C ILE A 19 11.04 18.14 -20.30
N ASP A 20 10.89 19.18 -21.13
CA ASP A 20 9.63 19.91 -21.24
C ASP A 20 8.53 19.00 -21.79
N GLU A 21 8.84 18.13 -22.76
CA GLU A 21 7.91 17.12 -23.25
C GLU A 21 7.48 16.12 -22.18
N ILE A 22 8.41 15.62 -21.35
CA ILE A 22 8.07 14.74 -20.22
C ILE A 22 7.12 15.46 -19.27
N PHE A 23 7.39 16.73 -18.97
CA PHE A 23 6.55 17.53 -18.08
C PHE A 23 5.16 17.79 -18.67
N GLN A 24 5.06 18.16 -19.94
CA GLN A 24 3.76 18.36 -20.60
C GLN A 24 2.96 17.05 -20.67
N PHE A 25 3.63 15.92 -20.91
CA PHE A 25 2.99 14.61 -20.88
C PHE A 25 2.46 14.27 -19.47
N GLU A 26 3.27 14.45 -18.42
CA GLU A 26 2.83 14.22 -17.03
C GLU A 26 1.69 15.17 -16.63
N LYS A 27 1.73 16.43 -17.06
CA LYS A 27 0.66 17.39 -16.85
C LYS A 27 -0.64 16.96 -17.53
N SER A 28 -0.55 16.50 -18.78
CA SER A 28 -1.70 16.00 -19.53
C SER A 28 -2.29 14.76 -18.88
N LEU A 29 -1.45 13.83 -18.40
CA LEU A 29 -1.90 12.70 -17.59
C LEU A 29 -2.63 13.16 -16.33
N ALA A 30 -2.03 14.06 -15.54
CA ALA A 30 -2.59 14.57 -14.29
C ALA A 30 -3.98 15.20 -14.46
N GLN A 31 -4.20 15.94 -15.55
CA GLN A 31 -5.49 16.58 -15.86
C GLN A 31 -6.63 15.58 -16.15
N ASN A 32 -6.29 14.32 -16.46
CA ASN A 32 -7.27 13.28 -16.75
C ASN A 32 -7.69 12.48 -15.52
N PHE A 33 -6.94 12.54 -14.42
CA PHE A 33 -7.30 11.83 -13.18
C PHE A 33 -8.46 12.51 -12.45
N TYR A 34 -9.38 11.70 -11.95
CA TYR A 34 -10.42 12.17 -11.03
C TYR A 34 -9.83 12.77 -9.77
N THR A 35 -10.50 13.81 -9.28
CA THR A 35 -10.26 14.36 -7.95
C THR A 35 -10.57 13.33 -6.87
N THR A 36 -10.02 13.52 -5.67
CA THR A 36 -10.29 12.62 -4.52
C THR A 36 -11.77 12.51 -4.18
N VAL A 37 -12.56 13.56 -4.44
CA VAL A 37 -14.03 13.55 -4.23
C VAL A 37 -14.68 12.60 -5.24
N GLN A 38 -14.39 12.78 -6.53
CA GLN A 38 -14.92 11.93 -7.60
C GLN A 38 -14.55 10.46 -7.42
N GLN A 39 -13.32 10.17 -6.97
CA GLN A 39 -12.88 8.79 -6.70
C GLN A 39 -13.71 8.08 -5.62
N ARG A 40 -14.27 8.80 -4.64
CA ARG A 40 -15.11 8.21 -3.59
C ARG A 40 -16.51 7.85 -4.07
N GLU A 41 -16.99 8.56 -5.09
CA GLU A 41 -18.34 8.40 -5.64
C GLU A 41 -18.38 7.47 -6.85
N THR A 42 -17.22 7.23 -7.49
CA THR A 42 -17.13 6.41 -8.70
C THR A 42 -17.20 4.92 -8.34
N PRO A 43 -18.14 4.15 -8.93
CA PRO A 43 -18.19 2.71 -8.72
C PRO A 43 -17.01 2.01 -9.37
N VAL A 44 -16.58 0.88 -8.79
CA VAL A 44 -15.59 0.01 -9.42
C VAL A 44 -16.25 -0.78 -10.55
N TYR A 45 -15.73 -0.66 -11.76
CA TYR A 45 -16.21 -1.39 -12.93
C TYR A 45 -15.54 -2.76 -13.01
N ARG A 46 -16.32 -3.79 -13.35
CA ARG A 46 -15.82 -5.16 -13.54
C ARG A 46 -15.84 -5.50 -15.02
N LEU A 47 -14.67 -5.66 -15.61
CA LEU A 47 -14.50 -6.00 -17.02
C LEU A 47 -13.83 -7.37 -17.15
N THR A 48 -14.10 -8.10 -18.23
CA THR A 48 -13.27 -9.26 -18.57
C THR A 48 -11.95 -8.78 -19.17
N PHE A 49 -10.87 -9.51 -18.95
CA PHE A 49 -9.55 -9.20 -19.51
C PHE A 49 -9.60 -9.09 -21.03
N GLY A 50 -10.40 -9.95 -21.69
CA GLY A 50 -10.69 -9.85 -23.11
C GLY A 50 -11.29 -8.51 -23.55
N SER A 51 -12.28 -8.01 -22.81
CA SER A 51 -12.93 -6.73 -23.12
C SER A 51 -12.01 -5.52 -22.91
N LEU A 52 -11.00 -5.65 -22.05
CA LEU A 52 -10.07 -4.57 -21.71
C LEU A 52 -9.27 -4.09 -22.93
N PHE A 53 -8.86 -5.00 -23.81
CA PHE A 53 -8.12 -4.65 -25.03
C PHE A 53 -8.92 -3.73 -25.96
N ASN A 54 -10.23 -3.96 -26.07
CA ASN A 54 -11.13 -3.10 -26.84
C ASN A 54 -11.23 -1.70 -26.23
N PHE A 55 -11.21 -1.58 -24.90
CA PHE A 55 -11.27 -0.30 -24.20
C PHE A 55 -9.97 0.50 -24.29
N MET A 56 -8.84 -0.17 -24.19
CA MET A 56 -7.51 0.45 -24.20
C MET A 56 -6.91 0.63 -25.59
N ASN A 57 -7.58 0.17 -26.65
CA ASN A 57 -7.05 0.16 -28.02
C ASN A 57 -5.61 -0.39 -28.09
N THR A 58 -5.29 -1.39 -27.27
CA THR A 58 -3.96 -2.01 -27.22
C THR A 58 -4.06 -3.48 -27.61
N SER A 59 -2.99 -4.01 -28.20
CA SER A 59 -2.84 -5.44 -28.49
C SER A 59 -1.98 -6.16 -27.45
N ARG A 60 -1.39 -5.44 -26.49
CA ARG A 60 -0.43 -6.00 -25.52
C ARG A 60 -0.57 -5.38 -24.14
N ILE A 61 -0.58 -6.23 -23.14
CA ILE A 61 -0.42 -5.89 -21.72
C ILE A 61 0.76 -6.70 -21.21
N TYR A 62 1.75 -6.01 -20.66
CA TYR A 62 2.93 -6.65 -20.08
C TYR A 62 2.67 -6.89 -18.60
N LEU A 63 2.57 -8.16 -18.22
CA LEU A 63 2.59 -8.56 -16.83
C LEU A 63 4.01 -8.97 -16.47
N PHE A 64 4.44 -8.61 -15.27
CA PHE A 64 5.63 -9.18 -14.69
C PHE A 64 5.30 -10.60 -14.18
N GLY A 65 6.31 -11.49 -14.14
CA GLY A 65 6.14 -12.87 -13.66
C GLY A 65 5.43 -13.82 -14.64
N ASN A 66 5.60 -15.13 -14.43
CA ASN A 66 4.94 -16.18 -15.22
C ASN A 66 3.47 -16.35 -14.78
N VAL A 67 2.67 -15.30 -14.88
CA VAL A 67 1.23 -15.35 -14.62
C VAL A 67 0.50 -15.19 -15.95
N THR A 68 -0.37 -16.16 -16.25
CA THR A 68 -1.19 -16.16 -17.46
C THR A 68 -2.57 -15.61 -17.11
N LEU A 69 -2.96 -14.50 -17.74
CA LEU A 69 -4.35 -14.07 -17.73
C LEU A 69 -5.13 -14.79 -18.83
N VAL A 70 -6.32 -15.27 -18.50
CA VAL A 70 -7.27 -15.83 -19.47
C VAL A 70 -8.33 -14.79 -19.83
N HIS A 71 -9.04 -15.00 -20.94
CA HIS A 71 -9.97 -14.02 -21.49
C HIS A 71 -11.09 -13.65 -20.49
N GLU A 72 -11.51 -14.63 -19.69
CA GLU A 72 -12.59 -14.55 -18.71
C GLU A 72 -12.17 -13.92 -17.37
N ASP A 73 -10.88 -13.68 -17.15
CA ASP A 73 -10.40 -13.08 -15.91
C ASP A 73 -11.02 -11.71 -15.70
N ILE A 74 -11.51 -11.46 -14.47
CA ILE A 74 -12.17 -10.20 -14.14
C ILE A 74 -11.13 -9.18 -13.68
N ILE A 75 -11.07 -8.06 -14.37
CA ILE A 75 -10.28 -6.89 -14.04
C ILE A 75 -11.19 -5.84 -13.43
N ASN A 76 -10.87 -5.42 -12.21
CA ASN A 76 -11.51 -4.30 -11.56
C ASN A 76 -10.87 -3.00 -12.05
N VAL A 77 -11.67 -2.14 -12.68
CA VAL A 77 -11.25 -0.84 -13.20
C VAL A 77 -11.91 0.26 -12.37
N ASN A 78 -11.10 1.00 -11.62
CA ASN A 78 -11.60 2.07 -10.76
C ASN A 78 -12.06 3.30 -11.55
N ASP A 79 -11.50 3.51 -12.75
CA ASP A 79 -11.81 4.66 -13.58
C ASP A 79 -11.66 4.32 -15.07
N LEU A 80 -12.81 4.09 -15.73
CA LEU A 80 -12.85 3.81 -17.17
C LEU A 80 -12.46 5.04 -18.01
N GLY A 81 -12.76 6.25 -17.53
CA GLY A 81 -12.47 7.49 -18.22
C GLY A 81 -10.96 7.73 -18.29
N VAL A 82 -10.28 7.63 -17.14
CA VAL A 82 -8.81 7.68 -17.06
C VAL A 82 -8.18 6.63 -17.95
N LEU A 83 -8.65 5.38 -17.90
CA LEU A 83 -8.07 4.31 -18.69
C LEU A 83 -8.15 4.59 -20.19
N ARG A 84 -9.31 5.07 -20.67
CA ARG A 84 -9.51 5.47 -22.07
C ARG A 84 -8.65 6.67 -22.45
N ASN A 85 -8.60 7.69 -21.59
CA ASN A 85 -7.85 8.91 -21.86
C ASN A 85 -6.34 8.65 -21.86
N ILE A 86 -5.85 7.74 -21.02
CA ILE A 86 -4.46 7.28 -21.06
C ILE A 86 -4.15 6.64 -22.43
N SER A 87 -5.02 5.75 -22.93
CA SER A 87 -4.85 5.16 -24.26
C SER A 87 -4.73 6.23 -25.36
N ILE A 88 -5.64 7.21 -25.36
CA ILE A 88 -5.61 8.34 -26.32
C ILE A 88 -4.32 9.16 -26.18
N LEU A 89 -3.89 9.46 -24.95
CA LEU A 89 -2.65 10.20 -24.71
C LEU A 89 -1.41 9.44 -25.22
N PHE A 90 -1.40 8.12 -25.11
CA PHE A 90 -0.31 7.30 -25.64
C PHE A 90 -0.28 7.34 -27.17
N ASP A 91 -1.43 7.31 -27.84
CA ASP A 91 -1.53 7.41 -29.30
C ASP A 91 -1.15 8.81 -29.82
N GLN A 92 -1.43 9.86 -29.03
CA GLN A 92 -1.17 11.26 -29.41
C GLN A 92 0.28 11.73 -29.18
N ASN A 93 1.06 11.00 -28.38
CA ASN A 93 2.42 11.39 -28.02
C ASN A 93 3.46 10.50 -28.72
N ARG A 94 4.65 11.05 -28.98
CA ARG A 94 5.72 10.29 -29.62
C ARG A 94 6.17 9.14 -28.72
N PRO A 95 6.46 7.94 -29.26
CA PRO A 95 6.98 6.82 -28.47
C PRO A 95 8.21 7.17 -27.62
N ARG A 96 9.09 8.04 -28.14
CA ARG A 96 10.26 8.57 -27.41
C ARG A 96 9.86 9.32 -26.14
N THR A 97 8.85 10.19 -26.20
CA THR A 97 8.37 10.97 -25.05
C THR A 97 7.81 10.06 -23.96
N ILE A 98 7.01 9.06 -24.35
CA ILE A 98 6.45 8.06 -23.44
C ILE A 98 7.58 7.24 -22.79
N GLN A 99 8.55 6.76 -23.58
CA GLN A 99 9.70 6.02 -23.07
C GLN A 99 10.52 6.85 -22.08
N ASN A 100 10.81 8.11 -22.41
CA ASN A 100 11.53 9.04 -21.54
C ASN A 100 10.79 9.26 -20.21
N TYR A 101 9.46 9.44 -20.26
CA TYR A 101 8.63 9.54 -19.07
C TYR A 101 8.70 8.26 -18.22
N LEU A 102 8.53 7.08 -18.82
CA LEU A 102 8.61 5.80 -18.09
C LEU A 102 9.97 5.59 -17.42
N ILE A 103 11.06 5.88 -18.13
CA ILE A 103 12.43 5.84 -17.58
C ILE A 103 12.56 6.85 -16.44
N TRP A 104 12.06 8.07 -16.60
CA TRP A 104 12.09 9.07 -15.54
C TRP A 104 11.34 8.62 -14.29
N ARG A 105 10.13 8.05 -14.44
CA ARG A 105 9.35 7.51 -13.31
C ARG A 105 10.11 6.39 -12.61
N PHE A 106 10.81 5.53 -13.35
CA PHE A 106 11.68 4.52 -12.76
C PHE A 106 12.83 5.16 -11.98
N VAL A 107 13.61 6.06 -12.61
CA VAL A 107 14.74 6.76 -11.99
C VAL A 107 14.30 7.48 -10.72
N LEU A 108 13.21 8.24 -10.76
CA LEU A 108 12.68 8.99 -9.62
C LEU A 108 12.41 8.10 -8.40
N ASN A 109 11.89 6.90 -8.61
CA ASN A 109 11.67 5.90 -7.57
C ASN A 109 12.99 5.28 -7.06
N GLN A 110 14.04 5.23 -7.88
CA GLN A 110 15.33 4.67 -7.47
C GLN A 110 16.23 5.70 -6.74
N ILE A 111 15.97 7.01 -6.86
CA ILE A 111 16.85 8.05 -6.27
C ILE A 111 17.07 7.84 -4.77
N ASP A 112 16.07 7.39 -4.02
CA ASP A 112 16.20 7.16 -2.57
C ASP A 112 17.21 6.06 -2.22
N HIS A 113 17.56 5.23 -3.21
CA HIS A 113 18.54 4.14 -3.09
C HIS A 113 19.90 4.47 -3.71
N MET A 114 20.06 5.68 -4.25
CA MET A 114 21.29 6.15 -4.91
C MET A 114 22.27 6.83 -3.93
N PRO A 115 23.53 7.05 -4.33
CA PRO A 115 24.49 7.84 -3.56
C PRO A 115 23.94 9.21 -3.14
N LYS A 116 24.45 9.74 -2.03
CA LYS A 116 23.96 10.98 -1.39
C LYS A 116 23.77 12.14 -2.38
N ARG A 117 24.66 12.29 -3.37
CA ARG A 117 24.57 13.36 -4.38
C ARG A 117 23.22 13.40 -5.12
N PHE A 118 22.64 12.23 -5.46
CA PHE A 118 21.35 12.15 -6.14
C PHE A 118 20.19 12.41 -5.17
N ARG A 119 20.28 11.88 -3.95
CA ARG A 119 19.29 12.13 -2.90
C ARG A 119 19.19 13.60 -2.53
N MET A 120 20.31 14.32 -2.50
CA MET A 120 20.31 15.77 -2.27
C MET A 120 19.61 16.54 -3.39
N MET A 121 19.74 16.14 -4.66
CA MET A 121 18.99 16.76 -5.76
C MET A 121 17.47 16.59 -5.59
N LYS A 122 17.02 15.42 -5.15
CA LYS A 122 15.60 15.21 -4.79
C LYS A 122 15.20 15.99 -3.55
N GLN A 123 16.11 16.16 -2.58
CA GLN A 123 15.85 16.93 -1.36
C GLN A 123 15.60 18.41 -1.65
N GLU A 124 16.30 19.02 -2.63
CA GLU A 124 16.01 20.40 -3.03
C GLU A 124 14.58 20.56 -3.55
N PHE A 125 14.08 19.58 -4.32
CA PHE A 125 12.67 19.56 -4.73
C PHE A 125 11.73 19.37 -3.53
N ILE A 126 12.02 18.43 -2.63
CA ILE A 126 11.21 18.18 -1.41
C ILE A 126 11.16 19.43 -0.53
N LYS A 127 12.27 20.16 -0.40
CA LYS A 127 12.34 21.39 0.38
C LYS A 127 11.37 22.45 -0.14
N ILE A 128 11.25 22.59 -1.46
CA ILE A 128 10.29 23.51 -2.09
C ILE A 128 8.85 22.98 -1.93
N PHE A 129 8.64 21.68 -2.12
CA PHE A 129 7.32 21.06 -2.14
C PHE A 129 6.67 20.93 -0.75
N SER A 130 7.43 20.50 0.27
CA SER A 130 6.93 20.21 1.62
C SER A 130 7.53 21.10 2.71
N GLY A 131 8.47 21.98 2.38
CA GLY A 131 9.19 22.79 3.37
C GLY A 131 10.26 22.03 4.17
N THR A 132 10.40 20.72 3.97
CA THR A 132 11.35 19.89 4.73
C THR A 132 12.77 20.08 4.20
N ALA A 133 13.60 20.80 4.94
CA ALA A 133 14.98 21.09 4.52
C ALA A 133 15.96 19.93 4.72
N VAL A 134 15.66 19.00 5.65
CA VAL A 134 16.60 17.95 6.07
C VAL A 134 16.04 16.58 5.73
N GLU A 135 16.90 15.76 5.12
CA GLU A 135 16.60 14.37 4.83
C GLU A 135 16.53 13.54 6.13
N THR A 136 15.54 12.65 6.24
CA THR A 136 15.44 11.69 7.35
C THR A 136 16.74 10.88 7.50
N SER A 137 17.13 10.60 8.75
CA SER A 137 18.37 9.87 9.04
C SER A 137 18.41 8.49 8.35
N ARG A 138 19.60 8.06 7.95
CA ARG A 138 19.79 6.80 7.22
C ARG A 138 19.25 5.57 7.97
N PRO A 139 19.48 5.40 9.28
CA PRO A 139 18.93 4.26 10.02
C PRO A 139 17.40 4.21 9.97
N VAL A 140 16.73 5.35 10.10
CA VAL A 140 15.27 5.43 9.99
C VAL A 140 14.81 5.06 8.58
N LYS A 141 15.45 5.58 7.53
CA LYS A 141 15.13 5.19 6.14
C LYS A 141 15.28 3.69 5.89
N CYS A 142 16.36 3.09 6.39
CA CYS A 142 16.58 1.65 6.24
C CYS A 142 15.55 0.83 7.02
N ALA A 143 15.21 1.25 8.25
CA ALA A 143 14.18 0.60 9.05
C ALA A 143 12.81 0.70 8.36
N THR A 144 12.41 1.89 7.92
CA THR A 144 11.16 2.10 7.17
C THR A 144 11.11 1.23 5.92
N TYR A 145 12.18 1.21 5.11
CA TYR A 145 12.21 0.40 3.90
C TYR A 145 12.01 -1.10 4.16
N ILE A 146 12.67 -1.65 5.18
CA ILE A 146 12.49 -3.06 5.55
C ILE A 146 11.08 -3.30 6.12
N THR A 147 10.53 -2.38 6.91
CA THR A 147 9.15 -2.47 7.41
C THR A 147 8.13 -2.47 6.26
N ASP A 148 8.32 -1.63 5.24
CA ASP A 148 7.38 -1.52 4.13
C ASP A 148 7.41 -2.76 3.21
N ASN A 149 8.57 -3.44 3.11
CA ASN A 149 8.77 -4.55 2.17
C ASN A 149 8.75 -5.94 2.84
N MET A 150 9.08 -6.02 4.13
CA MET A 150 9.17 -7.24 4.92
C MET A 150 8.51 -7.04 6.30
N GLY A 151 7.40 -6.29 6.33
CA GLY A 151 6.76 -5.83 7.55
C GLY A 151 6.39 -6.93 8.53
N MET A 152 6.04 -8.13 8.06
CA MET A 152 5.77 -9.27 8.96
C MET A 152 7.01 -9.80 9.66
N VAL A 153 8.16 -9.81 8.97
CA VAL A 153 9.44 -10.24 9.56
C VAL A 153 9.84 -9.27 10.66
N VAL A 154 9.75 -7.96 10.39
CA VAL A 154 9.99 -6.92 11.40
C VAL A 154 8.98 -7.02 12.54
N SER A 155 7.71 -7.29 12.23
CA SER A 155 6.65 -7.39 13.22
C SER A 155 6.88 -8.52 14.20
N ARG A 156 7.34 -9.70 13.75
CA ARG A 156 7.75 -10.78 14.67
C ARG A 156 8.85 -10.34 15.63
N LEU A 157 9.89 -9.66 15.13
CA LEU A 157 10.98 -9.16 15.98
C LEU A 157 10.48 -8.13 17.01
N TYR A 158 9.56 -7.27 16.60
CA TYR A 158 8.92 -6.29 17.48
C TYR A 158 8.08 -6.97 18.57
N ILE A 159 7.21 -7.90 18.19
CA ILE A 159 6.31 -8.63 19.10
C ILE A 159 7.14 -9.34 20.18
N LYS A 160 8.13 -10.14 19.79
CA LYS A 160 8.98 -10.89 20.73
C LYS A 160 9.79 -10.02 21.69
N LYS A 161 10.11 -8.78 21.30
CA LYS A 161 11.02 -7.92 22.06
C LYS A 161 10.33 -6.83 22.87
N LYS A 162 9.16 -6.37 22.43
CA LYS A 162 8.57 -5.10 22.90
C LYS A 162 7.09 -5.14 23.23
N PHE A 163 6.33 -6.08 22.67
CA PHE A 163 4.88 -6.04 22.84
C PHE A 163 4.45 -6.65 24.19
N ASP A 164 3.58 -5.95 24.91
CA ASP A 164 2.98 -6.44 26.16
C ASP A 164 1.68 -7.19 25.85
N GLU A 165 1.66 -8.49 26.13
CA GLU A 165 0.47 -9.31 25.88
C GLU A 165 -0.74 -8.87 26.70
N ASN A 166 -0.53 -8.25 27.87
CA ASN A 166 -1.65 -7.71 28.66
C ASN A 166 -2.39 -6.60 27.90
N ALA A 167 -1.66 -5.77 27.15
CA ALA A 167 -2.26 -4.73 26.32
C ALA A 167 -3.21 -5.30 25.27
N ARG A 168 -2.88 -6.48 24.71
CA ARG A 168 -3.75 -7.19 23.78
C ARG A 168 -5.03 -7.66 24.46
N GLN A 169 -4.92 -8.29 25.63
CA GLN A 169 -6.08 -8.84 26.35
C GLN A 169 -7.06 -7.74 26.79
N GLU A 170 -6.56 -6.64 27.34
CA GLU A 170 -7.40 -5.49 27.72
C GLU A 170 -8.05 -4.84 26.48
N SER A 171 -7.33 -4.79 25.36
CA SER A 171 -7.88 -4.28 24.10
C SER A 171 -8.98 -5.18 23.53
N ILE A 172 -8.84 -6.51 23.64
CA ILE A 172 -9.89 -7.47 23.28
C ILE A 172 -11.16 -7.20 24.11
N GLU A 173 -11.03 -7.02 25.42
CA GLU A 173 -12.17 -6.69 26.29
C GLU A 173 -12.81 -5.34 25.90
N THR A 174 -11.99 -4.33 25.63
CA THR A 174 -12.45 -2.99 25.25
C THR A 174 -13.22 -3.01 23.93
N VAL A 175 -12.69 -3.69 22.91
CA VAL A 175 -13.34 -3.83 21.61
C VAL A 175 -14.68 -4.57 21.75
N LYS A 176 -14.72 -5.66 22.53
CA LYS A 176 -15.96 -6.38 22.83
C LYS A 176 -17.01 -5.47 23.49
N ASN A 177 -16.59 -4.62 24.43
CA ASN A 177 -17.49 -3.67 25.09
C ASN A 177 -18.04 -2.63 24.09
N ILE A 178 -17.17 -2.09 23.22
CA ILE A 178 -17.58 -1.15 22.16
C ILE A 178 -18.57 -1.81 21.19
N HIS A 179 -18.35 -3.08 20.85
CA HIS A 179 -19.21 -3.86 19.97
C HIS A 179 -20.61 -4.06 20.53
N ASN A 180 -20.71 -4.38 21.83
CA ASN A 180 -21.98 -4.49 22.53
C ASN A 180 -22.74 -3.15 22.53
N VAL A 181 -22.06 -2.06 22.88
CA VAL A 181 -22.66 -0.71 22.89
C VAL A 181 -23.11 -0.29 21.49
N LEU A 182 -22.34 -0.61 20.45
CA LEU A 182 -22.74 -0.35 19.06
C LEU A 182 -24.05 -1.05 18.71
N SER A 183 -24.20 -2.31 19.13
CA SER A 183 -25.42 -3.09 18.90
C SER A 183 -26.63 -2.46 19.61
N GLU A 184 -26.46 -2.01 20.86
CA GLU A 184 -27.49 -1.28 21.61
C GLU A 184 -27.87 0.04 20.93
N MET A 185 -26.88 0.81 20.46
CA MET A 185 -27.09 2.07 19.75
C MET A 185 -27.86 1.87 18.44
N ILE A 186 -27.55 0.82 17.67
CA ILE A 186 -28.28 0.50 16.44
C ILE A 186 -29.73 0.14 16.77
N ASN A 187 -29.96 -0.68 17.81
CA ASN A 187 -31.29 -1.08 18.22
C ASN A 187 -32.14 0.12 18.71
N GLY A 188 -31.52 1.03 19.47
CA GLY A 188 -32.14 2.26 19.97
C GLY A 188 -32.30 3.39 18.92
N SER A 189 -31.72 3.24 17.72
CA SER A 189 -31.75 4.27 16.68
C SER A 189 -33.18 4.61 16.23
N LYS A 190 -33.54 5.90 16.17
CA LYS A 190 -34.88 6.34 15.73
C LYS A 190 -34.99 6.60 14.23
N TRP A 191 -33.86 6.75 13.52
CA TRP A 191 -33.85 7.08 12.09
C TRP A 191 -33.84 5.83 11.19
N MET A 192 -33.50 4.66 11.74
CA MET A 192 -33.47 3.39 11.01
C MET A 192 -34.80 2.64 11.15
N ASN A 193 -35.32 2.14 10.02
CA ASN A 193 -36.43 1.19 10.05
C ASN A 193 -35.98 -0.18 10.58
N LEU A 194 -36.94 -1.04 10.94
CA LEU A 194 -36.67 -2.35 11.54
C LEU A 194 -35.75 -3.23 10.68
N LEU A 195 -36.00 -3.27 9.36
CA LEU A 195 -35.20 -4.07 8.43
C LEU A 195 -33.73 -3.64 8.41
N SER A 196 -33.49 -2.33 8.36
CA SER A 196 -32.14 -1.76 8.34
C SER A 196 -31.40 -2.03 9.65
N LYS A 197 -32.11 -2.00 10.79
CA LYS A 197 -31.53 -2.35 12.09
C LYS A 197 -31.08 -3.81 12.13
N THR A 198 -31.92 -4.73 11.67
CA THR A 198 -31.60 -6.17 11.65
C THR A 198 -30.33 -6.43 10.84
N VAL A 199 -30.25 -5.90 9.61
CA VAL A 199 -29.07 -6.07 8.74
C VAL A 199 -27.83 -5.39 9.32
N ALA A 200 -27.98 -4.23 9.95
CA ALA A 200 -26.85 -3.54 10.58
C ALA A 200 -26.32 -4.29 11.82
N ILE A 201 -27.19 -4.85 12.65
CA ILE A 201 -26.81 -5.70 13.78
C ILE A 201 -26.14 -6.97 13.29
N GLU A 202 -26.69 -7.64 12.27
CA GLU A 202 -26.05 -8.81 11.66
C GLU A 202 -24.65 -8.45 11.17
N LYS A 203 -24.49 -7.37 10.41
CA LYS A 203 -23.18 -6.91 9.95
C LYS A 203 -22.22 -6.66 11.12
N ALA A 204 -22.69 -5.99 12.18
CA ALA A 204 -21.89 -5.74 13.37
C ALA A 204 -21.43 -7.06 13.99
N GLN A 205 -22.34 -8.01 14.24
CA GLN A 205 -22.03 -9.33 14.81
C GLN A 205 -21.00 -10.13 13.98
N TRP A 206 -21.00 -9.95 12.66
CA TRP A 206 -20.02 -10.59 11.77
C TRP A 206 -18.69 -9.84 11.64
N ILE A 207 -18.46 -8.75 12.38
CA ILE A 207 -17.17 -8.07 12.38
C ILE A 207 -16.13 -8.99 12.99
N HIS A 208 -15.07 -9.29 12.24
CA HIS A 208 -13.92 -10.01 12.76
C HIS A 208 -12.93 -9.03 13.41
N GLU A 209 -12.42 -9.39 14.58
CA GLU A 209 -11.53 -8.54 15.37
C GLU A 209 -10.09 -9.04 15.27
N ARG A 210 -9.17 -8.14 14.91
CA ARG A 210 -7.75 -8.45 14.71
C ARG A 210 -6.93 -7.55 15.59
N ILE A 211 -6.52 -8.04 16.75
CA ILE A 211 -5.94 -7.21 17.83
C ILE A 211 -4.49 -7.61 18.08
N GLY A 212 -3.60 -6.64 17.95
CA GLY A 212 -2.16 -6.80 18.06
C GLY A 212 -1.54 -7.39 16.80
N TYR A 213 -1.63 -8.71 16.67
CA TYR A 213 -0.89 -9.48 15.68
C TYR A 213 -1.54 -10.85 15.40
N ALA A 214 -1.10 -11.52 14.33
CA ALA A 214 -1.47 -12.90 14.02
C ALA A 214 -0.76 -13.87 14.96
N ASP A 215 -1.47 -14.81 15.61
CA ASP A 215 -0.88 -15.69 16.63
C ASP A 215 0.38 -16.44 16.14
N GLU A 216 0.43 -16.76 14.84
CA GLU A 216 1.59 -17.38 14.18
C GLU A 216 2.88 -16.55 14.32
N LEU A 217 2.78 -15.23 14.46
CA LEU A 217 3.94 -14.35 14.65
C LEU A 217 4.56 -14.45 16.05
N ASN A 218 3.84 -14.96 17.04
CA ASN A 218 4.39 -15.20 18.38
C ASN A 218 4.76 -16.68 18.61
N GLY A 219 4.24 -17.59 17.79
CA GLY A 219 4.53 -19.02 17.87
C GLY A 219 6.01 -19.40 17.64
N ASP A 220 6.37 -20.59 18.10
CA ASP A 220 7.71 -21.18 17.92
C ASP A 220 7.85 -21.95 16.60
N ASN A 221 6.76 -22.51 16.07
CA ASN A 221 6.78 -23.14 14.75
C ASN A 221 6.72 -22.07 13.64
N MET A 222 7.82 -21.93 12.90
CA MET A 222 7.99 -20.91 11.87
C MET A 222 8.09 -21.45 10.46
N THR A 223 7.90 -22.75 10.27
CA THR A 223 8.18 -23.43 9.00
C THR A 223 7.47 -22.76 7.81
N ASP A 224 6.15 -22.57 7.92
CA ASP A 224 5.33 -21.96 6.86
C ASP A 224 5.69 -20.49 6.64
N PHE A 225 6.02 -19.77 7.70
CA PHE A 225 6.42 -18.36 7.63
C PHE A 225 7.80 -18.22 6.95
N GLU A 226 8.78 -19.02 7.36
CA GLU A 226 10.13 -19.03 6.77
C GLU A 226 10.09 -19.45 5.30
N GLN A 227 9.22 -20.40 4.95
CA GLN A 227 9.04 -20.83 3.57
C GLN A 227 8.56 -19.69 2.66
N GLN A 228 7.71 -18.78 3.17
CA GLN A 228 7.28 -17.59 2.41
C GLN A 228 8.44 -16.64 2.08
N TYR A 229 9.51 -16.65 2.89
CA TYR A 229 10.68 -15.81 2.72
C TYR A 229 11.92 -16.55 2.19
N ALA A 230 11.80 -17.83 1.82
CA ALA A 230 12.93 -18.66 1.38
C ALA A 230 13.67 -18.09 0.14
N GLU A 231 12.96 -17.38 -0.74
CA GLU A 231 13.54 -16.72 -1.92
C GLU A 231 14.24 -15.38 -1.62
N TYR A 232 14.05 -14.80 -0.42
CA TYR A 232 14.56 -13.48 -0.01
C TYR A 232 16.03 -13.56 0.42
N LYS A 233 16.89 -13.91 -0.54
CA LYS A 233 18.35 -13.98 -0.38
C LYS A 233 19.00 -12.69 -0.86
N PHE A 234 19.73 -12.02 0.03
CA PHE A 234 20.38 -10.73 -0.24
C PHE A 234 21.90 -10.84 -0.20
N ASN A 235 22.59 -9.97 -0.94
CA ASN A 235 24.05 -9.92 -1.02
C ASN A 235 24.59 -8.55 -0.53
N SER A 236 25.88 -8.26 -0.74
CA SER A 236 26.48 -6.98 -0.32
C SER A 236 26.09 -5.78 -1.19
N SER A 237 25.55 -6.01 -2.39
CA SER A 237 25.11 -4.95 -3.31
C SER A 237 23.71 -4.45 -2.95
N TYR A 238 23.67 -3.29 -2.31
CA TYR A 238 22.42 -2.65 -1.89
C TYR A 238 21.43 -2.50 -3.03
N ILE A 239 21.84 -1.95 -4.19
CA ILE A 239 20.93 -1.72 -5.31
C ILE A 239 20.37 -3.02 -5.90
N GLN A 240 21.18 -4.09 -5.95
CA GLN A 240 20.69 -5.40 -6.39
C GLN A 240 19.66 -5.96 -5.41
N ASN A 241 19.85 -5.77 -4.10
CA ASN A 241 18.89 -6.18 -3.10
C ASN A 241 17.56 -5.42 -3.22
N ILE A 242 17.60 -4.12 -3.50
CA ILE A 242 16.40 -3.31 -3.75
C ILE A 242 15.64 -3.84 -4.97
N LEU A 243 16.32 -4.05 -6.09
CA LEU A 243 15.69 -4.57 -7.32
C LEU A 243 15.13 -5.97 -7.11
N ARG A 244 15.86 -6.83 -6.38
CA ARG A 244 15.38 -8.17 -6.02
C ARG A 244 14.15 -8.12 -5.12
N MET A 245 14.11 -7.22 -4.14
CA MET A 245 12.95 -7.02 -3.27
C MET A 245 11.71 -6.63 -4.09
N LEU A 246 11.86 -5.68 -5.02
CA LEU A 246 10.77 -5.26 -5.91
C LEU A 246 10.24 -6.43 -6.75
N GLN A 247 11.13 -7.25 -7.31
CA GLN A 247 10.76 -8.43 -8.09
C GLN A 247 10.03 -9.49 -7.25
N LEU A 248 10.53 -9.80 -6.06
CA LEU A 248 9.93 -10.78 -5.16
C LEU A 248 8.56 -10.33 -4.67
N ASN A 249 8.40 -9.05 -4.31
CA ASN A 249 7.12 -8.51 -3.86
C ASN A 249 6.09 -8.46 -5.00
N ALA A 250 6.51 -8.06 -6.22
CA ALA A 250 5.64 -8.12 -7.39
C ALA A 250 5.21 -9.57 -7.68
N LYS A 251 6.14 -10.52 -7.69
CA LYS A 251 5.87 -11.97 -7.87
C LYS A 251 4.91 -12.49 -6.81
N LYS A 252 5.12 -12.18 -5.52
CA LYS A 252 4.25 -12.59 -4.41
C LYS A 252 2.81 -12.13 -4.64
N ASN A 253 2.61 -10.88 -5.04
CA ASN A 253 1.28 -10.32 -5.28
C ASN A 253 0.61 -10.95 -6.51
N LEU A 254 1.34 -11.15 -7.59
CA LEU A 254 0.82 -11.77 -8.81
C LEU A 254 0.44 -13.24 -8.61
N LEU A 255 1.18 -13.98 -7.79
CA LEU A 255 0.87 -15.37 -7.42
C LEU A 255 -0.38 -15.52 -6.53
N LYS A 256 -1.02 -14.42 -6.11
CA LYS A 256 -2.34 -14.44 -5.47
C LYS A 256 -3.48 -14.53 -6.48
N LEU A 257 -3.21 -14.23 -7.75
CA LEU A 257 -4.20 -14.40 -8.81
C LEU A 257 -4.66 -15.85 -8.88
N HIS A 258 -5.96 -16.06 -9.13
CA HIS A 258 -6.63 -17.37 -9.18
C HIS A 258 -6.62 -18.19 -7.88
N LYS A 259 -6.10 -17.63 -6.77
CA LYS A 259 -6.21 -18.25 -5.44
C LYS A 259 -7.40 -17.68 -4.67
N SER A 260 -7.93 -18.49 -3.76
CA SER A 260 -8.93 -18.04 -2.81
C SER A 260 -8.33 -17.00 -1.87
N VAL A 261 -9.16 -16.03 -1.47
CA VAL A 261 -8.77 -15.02 -0.49
C VAL A 261 -8.68 -15.68 0.89
N ASP A 262 -7.48 -15.68 1.47
CA ASP A 262 -7.30 -16.05 2.88
C ASP A 262 -7.74 -14.89 3.79
N ARG A 263 -8.85 -15.05 4.49
CA ARG A 263 -9.39 -14.01 5.40
C ARG A 263 -8.58 -13.82 6.67
N LYS A 264 -7.69 -14.76 7.02
CA LYS A 264 -6.83 -14.67 8.22
C LYS A 264 -5.54 -13.92 7.93
N ASN A 265 -5.14 -13.78 6.66
CA ASN A 265 -3.87 -13.17 6.30
C ASN A 265 -3.76 -11.72 6.76
N TRP A 266 -2.59 -11.34 7.25
CA TRP A 266 -2.26 -9.98 7.70
C TRP A 266 -1.52 -9.17 6.63
N ASP A 267 -1.38 -9.68 5.41
CA ASP A 267 -0.44 -9.17 4.39
C ASP A 267 -0.53 -7.66 4.11
N ASP A 268 -1.70 -7.05 4.31
CA ASP A 268 -1.96 -5.63 4.03
C ASP A 268 -1.86 -4.73 5.28
N THR A 269 -1.64 -5.30 6.46
CA THR A 269 -1.60 -4.59 7.75
C THR A 269 -0.49 -5.13 8.64
N PHE A 270 0.58 -4.36 8.82
CA PHE A 270 1.71 -4.79 9.65
C PHE A 270 1.49 -4.44 11.13
N PRO A 271 1.69 -5.39 12.07
CA PRO A 271 1.59 -5.11 13.51
C PRO A 271 2.50 -3.98 14.02
N THR A 272 3.56 -3.64 13.29
CA THR A 272 4.51 -2.57 13.63
C THR A 272 4.07 -1.17 13.20
N THR A 273 2.99 -1.05 12.44
CA THR A 273 2.45 0.25 12.02
C THR A 273 1.64 0.86 13.15
N VAL A 274 1.89 2.11 13.54
CA VAL A 274 1.07 2.82 14.55
C VAL A 274 -0.25 3.29 13.91
N ASN A 275 -1.21 2.39 13.75
CA ASN A 275 -2.51 2.69 13.15
C ASN A 275 -3.60 1.64 13.48
N ALA A 276 -4.84 1.95 13.10
CA ALA A 276 -5.99 1.05 13.12
C ALA A 276 -6.74 1.12 11.78
N TYR A 277 -7.42 0.02 11.41
CA TYR A 277 -8.06 -0.12 10.10
C TYR A 277 -9.43 -0.80 10.21
N TYR A 278 -10.36 -0.44 9.32
CA TYR A 278 -11.53 -1.25 8.98
C TYR A 278 -11.43 -1.69 7.52
N ARG A 279 -11.58 -2.98 7.22
CA ARG A 279 -11.53 -3.52 5.86
C ARG A 279 -12.92 -3.97 5.42
N PRO A 280 -13.65 -3.18 4.60
CA PRO A 280 -15.01 -3.51 4.21
C PRO A 280 -15.16 -4.88 3.52
N SER A 281 -14.20 -5.25 2.67
CA SER A 281 -14.24 -6.53 1.92
C SER A 281 -14.08 -7.77 2.82
N PHE A 282 -13.45 -7.62 3.98
CA PHE A 282 -13.29 -8.69 4.97
C PHE A 282 -14.28 -8.56 6.14
N ASN A 283 -14.96 -7.41 6.26
CA ASN A 283 -15.73 -7.00 7.42
C ASN A 283 -14.94 -7.18 8.72
N ASP A 284 -13.74 -6.61 8.79
CA ASP A 284 -12.91 -6.71 9.98
C ASP A 284 -12.38 -5.36 10.46
N ILE A 285 -12.08 -5.33 11.75
CA ILE A 285 -11.35 -4.24 12.40
C ILE A 285 -9.97 -4.75 12.80
N THR A 286 -8.94 -3.94 12.55
CA THR A 286 -7.56 -4.26 12.91
C THR A 286 -7.00 -3.18 13.82
N LEU A 287 -6.62 -3.56 15.03
CA LEU A 287 -5.78 -2.79 15.93
C LEU A 287 -4.38 -3.41 15.91
N THR A 288 -3.39 -2.66 15.46
CA THR A 288 -2.01 -3.16 15.34
C THR A 288 -1.29 -3.23 16.69
N ALA A 289 -0.29 -4.09 16.83
CA ALA A 289 0.50 -4.17 18.07
C ALA A 289 1.17 -2.84 18.44
N ALA A 290 1.56 -2.04 17.45
CA ALA A 290 2.21 -0.75 17.65
C ALA A 290 1.25 0.41 17.97
N ILE A 291 -0.07 0.29 17.75
CA ILE A 291 -1.01 1.31 18.27
C ILE A 291 -1.36 1.08 19.76
N LEU A 292 -1.22 -0.16 20.26
CA LEU A 292 -1.50 -0.54 21.65
C LEU A 292 -0.39 -0.12 22.63
N GLN A 293 -0.04 1.16 22.59
CA GLN A 293 0.93 1.80 23.47
C GLN A 293 0.52 3.27 23.71
N THR A 294 1.26 3.95 24.58
CA THR A 294 1.03 5.38 24.86
C THR A 294 1.15 6.22 23.58
N PRO A 295 0.25 7.19 23.32
CA PRO A 295 -0.80 7.69 24.22
C PRO A 295 -2.14 6.93 24.18
N PHE A 296 -2.33 6.02 23.21
CA PHE A 296 -3.63 5.36 22.97
C PHE A 296 -3.98 4.30 24.01
N PHE A 297 -2.98 3.58 24.50
CA PHE A 297 -3.18 2.54 25.53
C PHE A 297 -2.11 2.62 26.60
N ARG A 298 -2.55 2.50 27.86
CA ARG A 298 -1.70 2.44 29.04
C ARG A 298 -2.28 1.45 30.05
N LYS A 299 -1.51 0.39 30.35
CA LYS A 299 -1.88 -0.66 31.32
C LYS A 299 -2.27 -0.09 32.69
N ASP A 300 -1.48 0.85 33.21
CA ASP A 300 -1.71 1.43 34.55
C ASP A 300 -2.51 2.74 34.52
N ALA A 301 -3.16 3.06 33.39
CA ALA A 301 -4.04 4.22 33.32
C ALA A 301 -5.46 3.87 33.77
N PRO A 302 -6.20 4.84 34.33
CA PRO A 302 -7.63 4.69 34.51
C PRO A 302 -8.33 4.32 33.20
N LYS A 303 -9.30 3.39 33.23
CA LYS A 303 -9.99 2.88 32.03
C LYS A 303 -10.48 3.99 31.11
N TYR A 304 -11.02 5.08 31.65
CA TYR A 304 -11.54 6.20 30.85
C TYR A 304 -10.50 6.82 29.90
N LEU A 305 -9.19 6.74 30.20
CA LEU A 305 -8.14 7.20 29.28
C LEU A 305 -7.91 6.23 28.12
N ASN A 306 -8.07 4.93 28.34
CA ASN A 306 -7.93 3.92 27.27
C ASN A 306 -9.21 3.83 26.40
N TYR A 307 -10.35 4.30 26.91
CA TYR A 307 -11.61 4.39 26.15
C TYR A 307 -11.73 5.68 25.31
N GLY A 308 -11.00 6.75 25.67
CA GLY A 308 -11.04 8.05 24.99
C GLY A 308 -10.21 8.08 23.73
#